data_AF-A0A2U1FI55-F1
#
_entry.id   AF-A0A2U1FI55-F1
#
_cell.length_a   1.000
_cell.length_b   1.000
_cell.length_c   1.000
_cell.angle_alpha   90.00
_cell.angle_beta   90.00
_cell.angle_gamma   90.00
#
_symmetry.space_group_name_H-M   'P 1'
#
loop_
_entity.id
_entity.type
_entity.pdbx_description
1 polymer ?
#
loop_
_entity_poly.entity_id
_entity_poly.type
_entity_poly.pdbx_seq_one_letter_code
_entity_poly.pdbx_strand_id
1 'polypeptide(L)' 'MVEIFFGIITPQAIRRSTFDSVRDLMAKIRQFIDGWNERCEPFVWTKDTDTILAKIDRKASSETGQ' A
#
# COMPACT_ATOMS: atom_id res chain seq x y z
N MET A 1 1.06 2.33 -4.09
CA MET A 1 1.79 1.16 -3.54
C MET A 1 0.97 0.47 -2.46
N VAL A 2 0.55 1.18 -1.42
CA VAL A 2 -0.42 0.68 -0.42
C VAL A 2 -1.81 0.42 -1.02
N GLU A 3 -2.29 1.28 -1.91
CA GLU A 3 -3.61 1.10 -2.55
C GLU A 3 -3.70 -0.15 -3.44
N ILE A 4 -2.61 -0.49 -4.13
CA ILE A 4 -2.52 -1.71 -4.96
C ILE A 4 -2.52 -2.94 -4.06
N PHE A 5 -1.74 -2.92 -2.97
CA PHE A 5 -1.74 -3.98 -1.97
C PHE A 5 -3.15 -4.20 -1.39
N PHE A 6 -3.85 -3.13 -0.99
CA PHE A 6 -5.22 -3.22 -0.50
C PHE A 6 -6.23 -3.69 -1.56
N GLY A 7 -6.04 -3.30 -2.82
CA GLY A 7 -6.82 -3.79 -3.95
C GLY A 7 -6.66 -5.30 -4.22
N ILE A 8 -5.52 -5.88 -3.85
CA ILE A 8 -5.22 -7.32 -4.06
C ILE A 8 -5.67 -8.16 -2.86
N ILE A 9 -5.34 -7.74 -1.63
CA ILE A 9 -5.65 -8.51 -0.42
C ILE A 9 -7.16 -8.55 -0.12
N THR A 10 -7.90 -7.49 -0.45
CA THR A 10 -9.34 -7.40 -0.20
C THR A 10 -10.14 -8.49 -0.92
N PRO A 11 -10.03 -8.69 -2.25
CA PRO A 11 -10.75 -9.76 -2.94
C PRO A 11 -10.20 -11.16 -2.63
N GLN A 12 -8.89 -11.30 -2.37
CA GLN A 12 -8.25 -12.62 -2.23
C GLN A 12 -8.33 -13.18 -0.81
N ALA A 13 -8.00 -12.38 0.20
CA ALA A 13 -7.87 -12.83 1.58
C ALA A 13 -9.06 -12.42 2.45
N ILE A 14 -9.67 -11.25 2.20
CA ILE A 14 -10.74 -10.73 3.07
C ILE A 14 -12.12 -11.20 2.60
N ARG A 15 -12.46 -11.01 1.32
CA ARG A 15 -13.82 -11.26 0.80
C ARG A 15 -14.19 -12.74 0.67
N ARG A 16 -13.20 -13.63 0.55
CA ARG A 16 -13.39 -15.08 0.41
C ARG A 16 -13.25 -15.84 1.73
N SER A 17 -12.90 -15.15 2.82
CA SER A 17 -12.58 -15.78 4.09
C SER A 17 -13.65 -15.43 5.12
N THR A 18 -14.15 -16.45 5.81
CA THR A 18 -15.02 -16.28 6.98
C THR A 18 -14.13 -16.38 8.21
N PHE A 19 -14.07 -15.32 9.01
CA PHE A 19 -13.21 -15.27 10.19
C PHE A 19 -14.07 -15.46 11.44
N ASP A 20 -13.68 -16.43 12.28
CA ASP A 20 -14.36 -16.70 13.55
C ASP A 20 -14.07 -15.62 14.60
N SER A 21 -12.98 -14.87 14.42
CA SER A 21 -12.54 -13.81 15.34
C SER A 21 -11.60 -12.80 14.68
N VAL A 22 -11.54 -11.59 15.22
CA VAL A 22 -10.61 -10.53 14.78
C VAL A 22 -9.14 -10.98 14.89
N ARG A 23 -8.84 -11.84 15.87
CA ARG A 23 -7.50 -12.41 16.04
C ARG A 23 -7.11 -13.34 14.88
N ASP A 24 -8.06 -14.10 14.36
CA ASP A 24 -7.89 -14.97 13.20
C ASP A 24 -7.67 -14.13 11.92
N LEU A 25 -8.47 -13.08 11.73
CA LEU A 25 -8.27 -12.10 10.65
C LEU A 25 -6.85 -11.51 10.68
N MET A 26 -6.39 -11.04 11.84
CA MET A 26 -5.04 -10.50 11.98
C MET A 26 -3.95 -11.53 11.65
N ALA A 27 -4.13 -12.78 12.07
CA ALA A 27 -3.18 -13.85 11.79
C ALA A 27 -3.10 -14.14 10.28
N LYS A 28 -4.24 -14.18 9.59
CA LYS A 28 -4.32 -14.40 8.14
C LYS A 28 -3.70 -13.26 7.34
N ILE A 29 -3.96 -12.02 7.73
CA ILE A 29 -3.33 -10.85 7.09
C ILE A 29 -1.81 -10.89 7.26
N ARG A 30 -1.31 -11.21 8.46
CA ARG A 30 0.14 -11.33 8.71
C ARG A 30 0.78 -12.43 7.87
N GLN A 31 0.14 -13.60 7.78
CA GLN A 31 0.62 -14.70 6.95
C GLN A 31 0.66 -14.32 5.47
N PHE A 32 -0.33 -13.56 4.99
CA PHE A 32 -0.34 -13.05 3.62
C PHE A 32 0.79 -12.04 3.38
N ILE A 33 1.04 -11.12 4.31
CA ILE A 33 2.13 -10.14 4.23
C ILE A 33 3.49 -10.85 4.17
N ASP A 34 3.69 -11.88 4.98
CA ASP A 34 4.95 -12.62 5.05
C ASP A 34 5.28 -13.30 3.69
N GLY A 35 4.31 -14.02 3.11
CA GLY A 35 4.48 -14.64 1.80
C GLY A 35 4.53 -13.63 0.63
N TRP A 36 3.87 -12.47 0.77
CA TRP A 36 3.95 -11.39 -0.19
C TRP A 36 5.35 -10.75 -0.17
N ASN A 37 5.91 -10.48 1.01
CA ASN A 37 7.23 -9.89 1.18
C ASN A 37 8.37 -10.80 0.68
N GLU A 38 8.24 -12.13 0.83
CA GLU A 38 9.24 -13.08 0.29
C GLU A 38 9.35 -13.00 -1.24
N ARG A 39 8.24 -12.70 -1.92
CA ARG A 39 8.16 -12.61 -3.39
C ARG A 39 8.20 -11.18 -3.93
N CYS A 40 8.13 -10.18 -3.07
CA CYS A 40 8.03 -8.80 -3.53
C CYS A 40 9.40 -8.28 -3.96
N GLU A 41 9.57 -8.10 -5.26
CA GLU A 41 10.65 -7.28 -5.78
C GLU A 41 10.49 -5.84 -5.26
N PRO A 42 11.56 -5.25 -4.66
CA PRO A 42 11.50 -3.89 -4.17
C PRO A 42 11.16 -2.96 -5.33
N PHE A 43 10.16 -2.13 -5.14
CA PHE A 43 9.84 -1.11 -6.12
C PHE A 43 10.97 -0.10 -6.19
N VAL A 44 11.73 -0.14 -7.27
CA VAL A 44 12.78 0.84 -7.55
C VAL A 44 12.12 2.12 -8.04
N TRP A 45 12.23 3.17 -7.24
CA TRP A 45 11.82 4.50 -7.66
C TRP A 45 12.63 4.93 -8.88
N THR A 46 12.01 4.95 -10.06
CA THR A 46 12.68 5.36 -11.31
C THR A 46 12.84 6.87 -11.41
N LYS A 47 12.16 7.63 -10.54
CA LYS A 47 12.23 9.08 -10.46
C LYS A 47 13.12 9.45 -9.28
N ASP A 48 13.91 10.50 -9.42
CA ASP A 48 14.74 11.00 -8.32
C ASP A 48 13.87 11.61 -7.21
N THR A 49 14.26 11.41 -5.95
CA THR A 49 13.58 11.94 -4.75
C THR A 49 13.33 13.45 -4.84
N ASP A 50 14.30 14.19 -5.37
CA ASP A 50 14.23 15.65 -5.52
C ASP A 50 13.12 16.06 -6.50
N THR A 51 12.91 15.29 -7.57
CA THR A 51 11.85 15.56 -8.57
C THR A 51 10.45 15.46 -7.96
N ILE A 52 10.26 14.59 -6.96
CA ILE A 52 8.96 14.43 -6.30
C ILE A 52 8.77 15.45 -5.19
N LEU A 53 9.83 15.79 -4.45
CA LEU A 53 9.79 16.89 -3.47
C LEU A 53 9.47 18.22 -4.15
N ALA A 54 10.09 18.52 -5.30
CA ALA A 54 9.81 19.71 -6.09
C ALA A 54 8.35 19.79 -6.61
N LYS A 55 7.75 18.63 -6.92
CA LYS A 55 6.33 18.57 -7.32
C LYS A 55 5.38 18.83 -6.15
N ILE A 56 5.72 18.37 -4.96
CA ILE A 56 4.91 18.57 -3.74
C ILE A 56 4.95 20.05 -3.34
N ASP A 57 6.13 20.66 -3.34
CA ASP A 57 6.33 22.07 -3.01
C ASP A 57 5.58 23.02 -3.95
N ARG A 58 5.67 22.76 -5.27
CA ARG A 58 4.92 23.52 -6.28
C ARG A 58 3.40 23.48 -6.07
N LYS A 59 2.87 22.35 -5.59
CA LYS A 59 1.43 22.20 -5.35
C LYS A 59 0.98 23.02 -4.13
N ALA A 60 1.78 23.04 -3.06
CA ALA A 60 1.50 23.83 -1.85
C ALA A 60 1.43 25.34 -2.13
N SER A 61 2.31 25.87 -3.00
CA SER A 61 2.28 27.30 -3.38
C SER A 61 1.12 27.66 -4.33
N SER A 62 0.49 26.69 -4.99
CA SER A 62 -0.62 26.91 -5.93
C SER A 62 -2.00 26.88 -5.25
N GLU A 63 -2.07 26.36 -4.02
CA GLU A 63 -3.32 26.26 -3.22
C GLU A 63 -3.53 27.47 -2.29
N THR A 64 -2.60 28.43 -2.27
CA THR A 64 -2.77 29.72 -1.56
C THR A 64 -2.96 30.84 -2.58
N GLY A 65 -4.13 30.86 -3.21
CA GLY A 65 -4.43 31.83 -4.27
C GLY A 65 -5.76 31.58 -4.97
N GLN A 66 -6.82 31.31 -4.23
CA GLN A 66 -8.20 31.53 -4.68
C GLN A 66 -9.14 31.72 -3.50
#